data_AF-A0A2M7VWA5-F1
#
_entry.id   AF-A0A2M7VWA5-F1
#
_cell.length_a   1.000
_cell.length_b   1.000
_cell.length_c   1.000
_cell.angle_alpha   90.00
_cell.angle_beta   90.00
_cell.angle_gamma   90.00
#
_symmetry.space_group_name_H-M   'P 1'
#
loop_
_entity.id
_entity.type
_entity.pdbx_description
1 polymer ?
#
loop_
_entity_poly.entity_id
_entity_poly.type
_entity_poly.pdbx_seq_one_letter_code
_entity_poly.pdbx_strand_id
1 'polypeptide(L)'
;MYKYDFKYDREVFIKQLEKSDLIYFLNKIDALGLEGVEINQPGNMTYYIDVRTGKNSINKITWGANQYYPPNELVDFHKELFNKLAELE
;
A
#
# COMPACT_ATOMS: atom_id res chain seq x y z
N MET A 1 1.50 -16.43 -7.87
CA MET A 1 0.57 -17.00 -8.88
C MET A 1 -0.11 -15.84 -9.59
N TYR A 2 -0.07 -15.78 -10.93
CA TYR A 2 -0.77 -14.74 -11.68
C TYR A 2 -2.28 -14.99 -11.60
N LYS A 3 -3.05 -13.94 -11.28
CA LYS A 3 -4.52 -13.93 -11.39
C LYS A 3 -4.92 -12.73 -12.25
N TYR A 4 -6.04 -12.88 -12.96
CA TYR A 4 -6.56 -11.79 -13.77
C TYR A 4 -7.51 -10.92 -12.94
N ASP A 5 -7.20 -9.63 -12.83
CA ASP A 5 -8.04 -8.62 -12.20
C ASP A 5 -9.02 -8.09 -13.25
N PHE A 6 -10.20 -8.72 -13.32
CA PHE A 6 -11.27 -8.34 -14.26
C PHE A 6 -11.84 -6.93 -14.01
N LYS A 7 -11.58 -6.32 -12.85
CA LYS A 7 -12.07 -4.96 -12.55
C LYS A 7 -11.21 -3.89 -13.21
N TYR A 8 -9.92 -4.13 -13.34
CA TYR A 8 -8.95 -3.18 -13.90
C TYR A 8 -8.26 -3.71 -15.16
N ASP A 9 -8.76 -4.81 -15.72
CA ASP A 9 -8.32 -5.43 -16.97
C ASP A 9 -6.79 -5.65 -17.04
N ARG A 10 -6.25 -6.28 -15.98
CA ARG A 10 -4.81 -6.47 -15.83
C ARG A 10 -4.46 -7.82 -15.20
N GLU A 11 -3.31 -8.35 -15.57
CA GLU A 11 -2.69 -9.44 -14.82
C GLU A 11 -2.11 -8.90 -13.51
N VAL A 12 -2.53 -9.48 -12.38
CA VAL A 12 -1.98 -9.18 -11.07
C VAL A 12 -1.18 -10.36 -10.56
N PHE A 13 0.05 -10.07 -10.15
CA PHE A 13 0.87 -11.01 -9.43
C PHE A 13 0.49 -10.98 -7.95
N ILE A 14 -0.11 -12.08 -7.46
CA ILE A 14 -0.39 -12.20 -6.03
C ILE A 14 0.86 -12.72 -5.33
N LYS A 15 1.51 -11.82 -4.60
CA LYS A 15 2.57 -12.13 -3.64
C LYS A 15 1.91 -12.54 -2.31
N GLN A 16 2.29 -13.71 -1.79
CA GLN A 16 1.80 -14.19 -0.50
C GLN A 16 2.84 -13.87 0.56
N LEU A 17 2.43 -13.09 1.57
CA LEU A 17 3.24 -12.84 2.74
C LEU A 17 3.24 -14.06 3.66
N GLU A 18 4.35 -14.27 4.37
CA GLU A 18 4.37 -15.20 5.49
C GLU A 18 3.38 -14.76 6.56
N LYS A 19 2.85 -15.74 7.31
CA LYS A 19 1.78 -15.48 8.29
C LYS A 19 2.18 -14.43 9.34
N SER A 20 3.44 -14.45 9.78
CA SER A 20 3.97 -13.47 10.75
C SER A 20 3.99 -12.06 10.17
N ASP A 21 4.45 -11.91 8.92
CA ASP A 21 4.53 -10.62 8.24
C ASP A 21 3.12 -10.07 7.97
N LEU A 22 2.20 -10.92 7.53
CA LEU A 22 0.80 -10.53 7.33
C LEU A 22 0.18 -9.98 8.61
N ILE A 23 0.29 -10.70 9.73
CA ILE A 23 -0.25 -10.25 11.02
C ILE A 23 0.39 -8.93 11.45
N TYR A 24 1.71 -8.81 11.28
CA TYR A 24 2.44 -7.59 11.61
C TYR A 24 1.94 -6.37 10.83
N PHE A 25 1.79 -6.49 9.51
CA PHE A 25 1.31 -5.37 8.68
C PHE A 25 -0.17 -5.07 8.92
N LEU A 26 -1.02 -6.08 9.16
CA LEU A 26 -2.43 -5.86 9.52
C LEU A 26 -2.56 -5.08 10.84
N ASN A 27 -1.77 -5.43 11.87
CA ASN A 27 -1.79 -4.69 13.13
C ASN A 27 -1.34 -3.24 12.97
N LYS A 28 -0.35 -2.98 12.09
CA LYS A 28 0.07 -1.61 11.76
C LYS A 28 -1.00 -0.83 11.00
N ILE A 29 -1.67 -1.48 10.05
CA ILE A 29 -2.82 -0.91 9.32
C ILE A 29 -3.91 -0.50 10.30
N ASP A 30 -4.28 -1.38 11.23
CA ASP A 30 -5.28 -1.11 12.26
C ASP A 30 -4.84 0.03 13.21
N ALA A 31 -3.58 0.01 13.66
CA ALA A 31 -3.03 1.05 14.55
C ALA A 31 -3.00 2.44 13.89
N LEU A 32 -2.78 2.49 12.57
CA LEU A 32 -2.79 3.72 11.78
C LEU A 32 -4.21 4.13 11.34
N GLY A 33 -5.24 3.36 11.70
CA GLY A 33 -6.63 3.62 11.28
C GLY A 33 -6.84 3.50 9.77
N LEU A 34 -6.03 2.67 9.11
CA LEU A 34 -6.12 2.42 7.67
C LEU A 34 -7.07 1.23 7.45
N GLU A 35 -8.07 1.37 6.58
CA GLU A 35 -8.99 0.25 6.25
C GLU A 35 -8.56 -0.54 5.01
N GLY A 36 -7.64 0.02 4.24
CA GLY A 36 -7.07 -0.57 3.04
C GLY A 36 -5.91 0.29 2.56
N VAL A 37 -4.95 -0.32 1.87
CA VAL A 37 -3.77 0.39 1.39
C VAL A 37 -3.46 -0.06 -0.03
N GLU A 38 -3.41 0.90 -0.95
CA GLU A 38 -2.84 0.74 -2.29
C GLU A 38 -1.58 1.61 -2.37
N ILE A 39 -0.45 1.00 -2.76
CA ILE A 39 0.88 1.64 -2.84
C ILE A 39 1.34 1.63 -4.29
N ASN A 40 1.96 2.73 -4.72
CA ASN A 40 2.66 2.81 -6.00
C ASN A 40 4.04 3.43 -5.82
N GLN A 41 4.99 3.00 -6.63
CA GLN A 41 6.26 3.71 -6.85
C GLN A 41 6.29 4.16 -8.32
N PRO A 42 5.79 5.36 -8.66
CA PRO A 42 5.90 5.85 -10.02
C PRO A 42 7.35 6.25 -10.32
N GLY A 43 7.73 6.21 -11.60
CA GLY A 43 8.94 6.91 -12.08
C GLY A 43 8.93 8.42 -11.83
N ASN A 44 7.75 8.97 -11.47
CA ASN A 44 7.58 10.31 -10.93
C ASN A 44 7.52 10.23 -9.39
N MET A 45 8.18 11.16 -8.70
CA MET A 45 8.45 11.19 -7.24
C MET A 45 7.21 11.32 -6.32
N THR A 46 6.07 10.72 -6.65
CA THR A 46 4.79 10.87 -5.93
C THR A 46 4.29 9.53 -5.39
N TYR A 47 4.32 9.39 -4.09
CA TYR A 47 3.80 8.27 -3.32
C TYR A 47 2.35 8.50 -2.90
N TYR A 48 1.60 7.43 -2.63
CA TYR A 48 0.29 7.55 -2.02
C TYR A 48 -0.10 6.34 -1.17
N ILE A 49 -1.04 6.56 -0.26
CA ILE A 49 -1.85 5.55 0.46
C ILE A 49 -3.32 5.89 0.19
N ASP A 50 -4.04 4.97 -0.46
CA ASP A 50 -5.50 5.05 -0.64
C ASP A 50 -6.20 4.25 0.46
N VAL A 51 -6.89 4.93 1.36
CA VAL A 51 -7.71 4.34 2.43
C VAL A 51 -9.10 4.07 1.88
N ARG A 52 -9.54 2.81 1.98
CA ARG A 52 -10.79 2.34 1.37
C ARG A 52 -11.69 1.62 2.36
N THR A 53 -12.98 1.94 2.31
CA THR A 53 -14.04 1.11 2.88
C THR A 53 -14.66 0.29 1.74
N GLY A 54 -14.31 -0.99 1.67
CA GLY A 54 -14.77 -1.87 0.58
C GLY A 54 -14.31 -1.39 -0.81
N LYS A 55 -15.24 -0.90 -1.63
CA LYS A 55 -14.95 -0.40 -2.99
C LYS A 55 -14.76 1.11 -3.08
N ASN A 56 -15.02 1.85 -2.01
CA ASN A 56 -14.99 3.31 -2.00
C ASN A 56 -13.68 3.81 -1.39
N SER A 57 -12.99 4.72 -2.09
CA SER A 57 -11.90 5.51 -1.51
C SER A 57 -12.52 6.55 -0.59
N ILE A 58 -12.17 6.47 0.69
CA ILE A 58 -12.62 7.43 1.72
C ILE A 58 -11.56 8.51 1.94
N ASN A 59 -10.29 8.20 1.71
CA ASN A 59 -9.22 9.17 1.80
C ASN A 59 -8.02 8.72 0.96
N LYS A 60 -7.34 9.67 0.32
CA LYS A 60 -6.10 9.40 -0.41
C LYS A 60 -5.01 10.35 0.06
N ILE A 61 -4.05 9.80 0.79
CA ILE A 61 -2.89 10.53 1.28
C ILE A 61 -1.81 10.44 0.20
N THR A 62 -1.46 11.57 -0.41
CA THR A 62 -0.47 11.63 -1.50
C THR A 62 0.69 12.52 -1.07
N TRP A 63 1.93 12.09 -1.28
CA TRP A 63 3.13 12.86 -0.91
C TRP A 63 4.26 12.66 -1.91
N GLY A 64 5.17 13.62 -1.99
CA GLY A 64 6.10 13.72 -3.11
C GLY A 64 6.26 15.17 -3.58
N ALA A 65 7.08 15.36 -4.62
CA ALA A 65 7.53 16.65 -5.17
C ALA A 65 6.79 17.91 -4.62
N ASN A 66 7.23 18.36 -3.43
CA ASN A 66 6.89 19.62 -2.76
C ASN A 66 5.43 19.90 -2.35
N GLN A 67 4.52 18.92 -2.31
CA GLN A 67 3.09 19.24 -2.11
C GLN A 67 2.51 18.88 -0.73
N TYR A 68 3.04 17.87 -0.05
CA TYR A 68 2.54 17.45 1.27
C TYR A 68 3.53 16.50 1.94
N TYR A 69 3.71 16.63 3.26
CA TYR A 69 4.51 15.74 4.10
C TYR A 69 3.59 15.04 5.10
N PRO A 70 3.27 13.75 4.92
CA PRO A 70 2.44 13.01 5.85
C PRO A 70 3.20 12.76 7.17
N PRO A 71 2.48 12.39 8.24
CA PRO A 71 3.09 11.87 9.46
C PRO A 71 4.16 10.82 9.15
N ASN A 72 5.30 10.89 9.86
CA ASN A 72 6.44 9.98 9.65
C ASN A 72 6.04 8.51 9.74
N GLU A 73 5.11 8.17 10.63
CA GLU A 73 4.60 6.80 10.80
C GLU A 73 4.01 6.21 9.52
N LEU A 74 3.32 7.03 8.71
CA LEU A 74 2.77 6.61 7.42
C LEU A 74 3.87 6.45 6.35
N VAL A 75 4.89 7.31 6.38
CA VAL A 75 6.05 7.21 5.48
C VAL A 75 6.84 5.94 5.78
N ASP A 76 7.06 5.66 7.06
CA ASP A 76 7.81 4.49 7.51
C ASP A 76 7.04 3.21 7.19
N PHE A 77 5.73 3.19 7.47
CA PHE A 77 4.86 2.08 7.07
C PHE A 77 4.90 1.82 5.56
N HIS A 78 4.78 2.86 4.73
CA HIS A 78 4.85 2.72 3.28
C HIS A 78 6.19 2.13 2.84
N LYS A 79 7.32 2.65 3.35
CA LYS A 79 8.66 2.16 3.00
C LYS A 79 8.85 0.70 3.40
N GLU A 80 8.43 0.35 4.61
CA GLU A 80 8.58 -0.99 5.14
C GLU A 80 7.75 -2.01 4.35
N LEU A 81 6.47 -1.71 4.10
CA LEU A 81 5.60 -2.56 3.31
C LEU A 81 6.11 -2.70 1.87
N PHE A 82 6.58 -1.60 1.27
CA PHE A 82 7.17 -1.61 -0.06
C PHE A 82 8.40 -2.51 -0.14
N ASN A 83 9.37 -2.32 0.77
CA ASN A 83 10.59 -3.13 0.81
C ASN A 83 10.27 -4.61 0.96
N LYS A 84 9.32 -4.95 1.85
CA LYS A 84 8.92 -6.33 2.06
C LYS A 84 8.29 -6.95 0.81
N LEU A 85 7.45 -6.20 0.09
CA LEU A 85 6.85 -6.66 -1.16
C LEU A 85 7.87 -6.79 -2.29
N ALA A 86 8.93 -5.98 -2.29
CA ALA A 86 10.04 -6.04 -3.24
C ALA A 86 10.96 -7.26 -3.00
N GLU A 87 11.12 -7.73 -1.77
CA GLU A 87 11.85 -8.98 -1.46
C GLU A 87 11.17 -10.24 -2.02
N LEU A 88 9.87 -10.15 -2.31
CA LEU A 88 9.05 -11.24 -2.85
C LEU A 88 9.01 -11.24 -4.39
N GLU A 89 9.91 -10.48 -5.03
CA GLU A 89 10.08 -10.34 -6.48
C GLU A 89 11.23 -11.22 -7.00
#